data_AF-A0A537ZC95-F1
#
_entry.id   AF-A0A537ZC95-F1
#
_cell.length_a   1.000
_cell.length_b   1.000
_cell.length_c   1.000
_cell.angle_alpha   90.00
_cell.angle_beta   90.00
_cell.angle_gamma   90.00
#
_symmetry.space_group_name_H-M   'P 1'
#
loop_
_entity.id
_entity.type
_entity.pdbx_description
1 polymer ?
#
loop_
_entity_poly.entity_id
_entity_poly.type
_entity_poly.pdbx_seq_one_letter_code
_entity_poly.pdbx_strand_id
1 'polypeptide(L)'
;MKKELQPWHEEIVCDVCGRTMLKGERAEPYLAPGGQRMLVCELCTDRASAEGWIRESAHGELPTALRRHEPRRSILSRLRRRADPAAPRGDGLVAAEADGKRPDWADGGAAAGHGPELAQEFATDRQFTRPKDPRHVRAIPTNAQAKVERAVDVFNGSEHTRTVAGISRSLGEPWVNVTPSGEVPSEVAIVVAWELSWYHYRVDLGAEHDPVTLVAKGHELEELDAWAREWNAAAVHDGRVVLGVGSPG
;
A
#
# COMPACT_ATOMS: atom_id res chain seq x y z
N MET A 1 45.49 0.58 -3.97
CA MET A 1 44.25 1.39 -3.97
C MET A 1 43.06 0.43 -3.99
N LYS A 2 42.52 0.06 -2.82
CA LYS A 2 41.36 -0.84 -2.74
C LYS A 2 40.12 -0.02 -3.08
N LYS A 3 39.47 -0.32 -4.21
CA LYS A 3 38.14 0.20 -4.52
C LYS A 3 37.15 -0.53 -3.61
N GLU A 4 36.73 0.14 -2.56
CA GLU A 4 35.59 -0.28 -1.76
C GLU A 4 34.34 -0.03 -2.59
N LEU A 5 33.74 -1.10 -3.09
CA LEU A 5 32.40 -1.07 -3.67
C LEU A 5 31.43 -0.98 -2.49
N GLN A 6 30.97 0.21 -2.14
CA GLN A 6 29.82 0.37 -1.23
C GLN A 6 28.53 0.15 -2.03
N PRO A 7 27.76 -0.92 -1.74
CA PRO A 7 26.47 -1.13 -2.38
C PRO A 7 25.41 -0.30 -1.66
N TRP A 8 25.09 0.85 -2.23
CA TRP A 8 23.92 1.63 -1.85
C TRP A 8 22.67 0.84 -2.24
N HIS A 9 21.99 0.24 -1.26
CA HIS A 9 20.65 -0.27 -1.46
C HIS A 9 19.71 0.79 -0.90
N GLU A 10 19.00 1.48 -1.78
CA GLU A 10 17.92 2.37 -1.39
C GLU A 10 16.79 1.49 -0.82
N GLU A 11 16.39 1.75 0.42
CA GLU A 11 15.26 1.06 1.04
C GLU A 11 13.97 1.57 0.38
N ILE A 12 13.45 0.82 -0.58
CA ILE A 12 12.23 1.20 -1.28
C ILE A 12 11.03 0.64 -0.53
N VAL A 13 10.10 1.50 -0.14
CA VAL A 13 8.89 1.14 0.62
C VAL A 13 7.67 1.19 -0.29
N CYS A 14 6.75 0.25 -0.14
CA CYS A 14 5.48 0.23 -0.86
C CYS A 14 4.51 1.25 -0.26
N ASP A 15 4.00 2.17 -1.06
CA ASP A 15 3.09 3.24 -0.62
C ASP A 15 1.67 2.76 -0.28
N VAL A 16 1.34 1.50 -0.60
CA VAL A 16 0.01 0.92 -0.35
C VAL A 16 -0.04 0.10 0.95
N CYS A 17 1.05 -0.56 1.32
CA CYS A 17 1.10 -1.43 2.51
C CYS A 17 2.25 -1.13 3.47
N GLY A 18 3.15 -0.19 3.14
CA GLY A 18 4.26 0.21 4.01
C GLY A 18 5.41 -0.80 4.13
N ARG A 19 5.36 -1.95 3.42
CA ARG A 19 6.46 -2.92 3.45
C ARG A 19 7.70 -2.40 2.71
N THR A 20 8.89 -2.68 3.24
CA THR A 20 10.14 -2.53 2.48
C THR A 20 10.24 -3.63 1.42
N MET A 21 10.49 -3.27 0.18
CA MET A 21 10.65 -4.21 -0.92
C MET A 21 12.01 -4.89 -0.85
N LEU A 22 11.99 -6.22 -1.00
CA LEU A 22 13.21 -7.04 -0.92
C LEU A 22 14.06 -6.89 -2.18
N LYS A 23 15.33 -7.26 -2.07
CA LYS A 23 16.25 -7.28 -3.22
C LYS A 23 15.72 -8.20 -4.31
N GLY A 24 15.37 -7.64 -5.46
CA GLY A 24 14.81 -8.37 -6.60
C GLY A 24 13.29 -8.36 -6.68
N GLU A 25 12.59 -7.83 -5.67
CA GLU A 25 11.16 -7.52 -5.75
C GLU A 25 10.97 -6.29 -6.66
N ARG A 26 9.97 -6.34 -7.56
CA ARG A 26 9.71 -5.20 -8.45
C ARG A 26 8.84 -4.15 -7.76
N ALA A 27 9.36 -2.93 -7.72
CA ALA A 27 8.62 -1.72 -7.40
C ALA A 27 7.97 -1.17 -8.67
N GLU A 28 6.64 -1.15 -8.72
CA GLU A 28 5.92 -0.64 -9.89
C GLU A 28 5.41 0.79 -9.63
N PRO A 29 5.69 1.75 -10.52
CA PRO A 29 5.21 3.12 -10.36
C PRO A 29 3.73 3.27 -10.74
N TYR A 30 2.98 3.97 -9.88
CA TYR A 30 1.58 4.34 -10.04
C TYR A 30 1.39 5.84 -9.83
N LEU A 31 0.32 6.39 -10.41
CA LEU A 31 -0.16 7.74 -10.18
C LEU A 31 -1.40 7.71 -9.29
N ALA A 32 -1.30 8.27 -8.09
CA ALA A 32 -2.43 8.41 -7.19
C ALA A 32 -3.42 9.48 -7.70
N PRO A 33 -4.70 9.49 -7.23
CA PRO A 33 -5.66 10.55 -7.45
C PRO A 33 -5.14 11.89 -6.90
N GLY A 34 -4.46 12.66 -7.74
CA GLY A 34 -3.66 13.82 -7.34
C GLY A 34 -2.38 13.99 -8.16
N GLY A 35 -2.03 12.98 -8.96
CA GLY A 35 -0.88 13.01 -9.87
C GLY A 35 0.46 12.75 -9.20
N GLN A 36 0.46 12.41 -7.90
CA GLN A 36 1.67 12.02 -7.20
C GLN A 36 2.10 10.61 -7.65
N ARG A 37 3.40 10.45 -7.90
CA ARG A 37 4.03 9.15 -8.18
C ARG A 37 4.23 8.38 -6.89
N MET A 38 3.74 7.15 -6.89
CA MET A 38 3.82 6.20 -5.78
C MET A 38 4.45 4.89 -6.29
N LEU A 39 5.18 4.18 -5.44
CA LEU A 39 5.77 2.87 -5.71
C LEU A 39 4.95 1.78 -5.02
N VAL A 40 4.51 0.80 -5.81
CA VAL A 40 3.63 -0.28 -5.35
C VAL A 40 4.35 -1.62 -5.53
N CYS A 41 4.39 -2.43 -4.47
CA CYS A 41 4.91 -3.79 -4.57
C CYS A 41 3.99 -4.69 -5.39
N GLU A 42 4.51 -5.79 -5.93
CA GLU A 42 3.76 -6.71 -6.80
C GLU A 42 2.46 -7.22 -6.16
N LEU A 43 2.43 -7.37 -4.83
CA LEU A 43 1.25 -7.86 -4.11
C LEU A 43 0.15 -6.81 -3.92
N CYS A 44 0.44 -5.53 -4.11
CA CYS A 44 -0.49 -4.42 -3.86
C CYS A 44 -1.08 -3.81 -5.13
N THR A 45 -0.82 -4.42 -6.29
CA THR A 45 -1.25 -3.94 -7.61
C THR A 45 -2.78 -3.85 -7.75
N ASP A 46 -3.51 -4.86 -7.28
CA ASP A 46 -4.97 -4.87 -7.29
C ASP A 46 -5.56 -3.81 -6.35
N ARG A 47 -4.94 -3.60 -5.18
CA ARG A 47 -5.39 -2.60 -4.21
C ARG A 47 -5.18 -1.17 -4.74
N ALA A 48 -4.01 -0.89 -5.31
CA ALA A 48 -3.73 0.39 -5.97
C ALA A 48 -4.74 0.67 -7.11
N SER A 49 -5.04 -0.34 -7.92
CA SER A 49 -6.01 -0.23 -9.01
C SER A 49 -7.43 0.04 -8.50
N ALA A 50 -7.84 -0.59 -7.39
CA ALA A 50 -9.14 -0.37 -6.76
C ALA A 50 -9.30 1.04 -6.17
N GLU A 51 -8.21 1.66 -5.72
CA GLU A 51 -8.16 3.07 -5.30
C GLU A 51 -8.13 4.06 -6.48
N GLY A 52 -8.21 3.55 -7.70
CA GLY A 52 -8.18 4.37 -8.92
C GLY A 52 -6.80 4.89 -9.28
N TRP A 53 -5.73 4.30 -8.72
CA TRP A 53 -4.37 4.66 -9.10
C TRP A 53 -4.07 4.12 -10.50
N ILE A 54 -3.34 4.90 -11.29
CA ILE A 54 -3.05 4.56 -12.68
C ILE A 54 -1.60 4.07 -12.77
N ARG A 55 -1.41 2.83 -13.21
CA ARG A 55 -0.08 2.24 -13.44
C ARG A 55 0.66 3.02 -14.54
N GLU A 56 1.84 3.56 -14.24
CA GLU A 56 2.57 4.37 -15.23
C GLU A 56 2.99 3.58 -16.47
N SER A 57 3.33 2.30 -16.30
CA SER A 57 3.69 1.40 -17.40
C SER A 57 2.51 1.03 -18.29
N ALA A 58 1.26 1.22 -17.84
CA ALA A 58 0.07 1.03 -18.69
C ALA A 58 -0.14 2.20 -19.68
N HIS A 59 0.57 3.31 -19.54
CA HIS A 59 0.49 4.43 -20.50
C HIS A 59 1.14 4.13 -21.86
N GLY A 60 1.89 3.03 -22.00
CA GLY A 60 2.40 2.53 -23.28
C GLY A 60 1.46 1.57 -24.01
N GLU A 61 0.49 0.99 -23.31
CA GLU A 61 -0.56 0.12 -23.87
C GLU A 61 -1.93 0.76 -23.63
N LEU A 62 -2.17 1.88 -24.30
CA LEU A 62 -3.53 2.33 -24.56
C LEU A 62 -4.02 1.62 -25.83
N PRO A 63 -4.94 0.64 -25.77
CA PRO A 63 -5.80 0.41 -26.91
C PRO A 63 -6.66 1.67 -27.06
N THR A 64 -6.33 2.49 -28.05
CA THR A 64 -7.25 3.52 -28.54
C THR A 64 -8.43 2.82 -29.20
N ALA A 65 -9.39 2.35 -28.41
CA ALA A 65 -10.74 2.05 -28.85
C ALA A 65 -11.62 1.75 -27.64
N LEU A 66 -12.50 2.69 -27.30
CA LEU A 66 -13.78 2.38 -26.66
C LEU A 66 -14.49 1.34 -27.55
N ARG A 67 -14.40 0.05 -27.22
CA ARG A 67 -15.31 -0.95 -27.81
C ARG A 67 -16.67 -0.76 -27.17
N ARG A 68 -17.46 0.13 -27.76
CA ARG A 68 -18.92 0.18 -27.58
C ARG A 68 -19.48 -1.21 -27.91
N HIS A 69 -20.29 -1.75 -27.00
CA HIS A 69 -21.04 -2.98 -27.20
C HIS A 69 -22.03 -2.76 -28.36
N GLU A 70 -21.81 -3.42 -29.50
CA GLU A 70 -22.68 -3.28 -30.68
C GLU A 70 -23.55 -4.54 -30.83
N PRO A 71 -24.88 -4.41 -30.99
CA PRO A 71 -25.78 -5.55 -31.08
C PRO A 71 -25.72 -6.21 -32.47
N ARG A 72 -25.82 -7.53 -32.45
CA ARG A 72 -25.77 -8.47 -33.59
C ARG A 72 -26.69 -8.06 -34.76
N ARG A 73 -26.19 -8.13 -36.02
CA ARG A 73 -26.98 -8.58 -37.20
C ARG A 73 -26.18 -8.87 -38.50
N SER A 74 -26.48 -10.07 -39.04
CA SER A 74 -26.61 -10.48 -40.46
C SER A 74 -25.39 -10.76 -41.36
N ILE A 75 -25.54 -11.84 -42.15
CA ILE A 75 -24.53 -12.71 -42.78
C ILE A 75 -24.40 -12.45 -44.30
N LEU A 76 -24.48 -11.19 -44.76
CA LEU A 76 -24.53 -10.89 -46.21
C LEU A 76 -23.71 -9.67 -46.66
N SER A 77 -22.38 -9.70 -46.50
CA SER A 77 -21.50 -8.79 -47.24
C SER A 77 -20.15 -9.43 -47.57
N ARG A 78 -20.20 -10.52 -48.35
CA ARG A 78 -19.10 -10.92 -49.23
C ARG A 78 -19.39 -10.32 -50.61
N LEU A 79 -18.67 -9.27 -50.99
CA LEU A 79 -18.13 -9.00 -52.35
C LEU A 79 -17.71 -7.52 -52.45
N ARG A 80 -16.53 -7.29 -53.07
CA ARG A 80 -15.91 -5.99 -53.45
C ARG A 80 -15.08 -5.37 -52.31
N ARG A 81 -13.78 -5.10 -52.44
CA ARG A 81 -12.93 -4.82 -53.62
C ARG A 81 -11.48 -5.20 -53.32
N ARG A 82 -10.87 -5.81 -54.33
CA ARG A 82 -9.45 -5.99 -54.57
C ARG A 82 -9.03 -4.87 -55.53
N ALA A 83 -7.97 -4.11 -55.23
CA ALA A 83 -7.13 -3.39 -56.19
C ALA A 83 -5.98 -2.66 -55.46
N ASP A 84 -4.77 -3.23 -55.57
CA ASP A 84 -3.43 -2.61 -55.47
C ASP A 84 -3.18 -1.61 -56.65
N PRO A 85 -2.09 -0.80 -56.78
CA PRO A 85 -0.68 -1.14 -56.43
C PRO A 85 0.37 -0.03 -56.06
N ALA A 86 1.53 -0.49 -55.53
CA ALA A 86 2.97 -0.21 -55.80
C ALA A 86 3.68 1.18 -55.64
N ALA A 87 4.67 1.22 -54.70
CA ALA A 87 6.15 1.54 -54.73
C ALA A 87 6.78 2.50 -55.79
N PRO A 88 8.01 3.11 -55.63
CA PRO A 88 9.26 2.62 -54.95
C PRO A 88 10.18 3.67 -54.23
N ARG A 89 11.03 3.29 -53.23
CA ARG A 89 12.52 3.03 -53.12
C ARG A 89 13.56 4.14 -53.39
N GLY A 90 14.59 4.16 -52.51
CA GLY A 90 15.98 4.65 -52.64
C GLY A 90 16.59 4.97 -51.26
N ASP A 91 17.40 4.10 -50.63
CA ASP A 91 18.90 3.97 -50.66
C ASP A 91 19.64 5.24 -50.18
N GLY A 92 20.63 5.29 -49.28
CA GLY A 92 21.40 4.35 -48.45
C GLY A 92 22.62 5.07 -47.80
N LEU A 93 23.26 4.45 -46.78
CA LEU A 93 24.69 4.57 -46.34
C LEU A 93 25.15 5.93 -45.73
N VAL A 94 26.07 6.11 -44.77
CA VAL A 94 27.20 5.36 -44.14
C VAL A 94 27.65 6.07 -42.84
N ALA A 95 28.44 5.37 -42.02
CA ALA A 95 29.07 5.77 -40.75
C ALA A 95 30.32 6.69 -40.88
N ALA A 96 30.71 7.37 -39.79
CA ALA A 96 32.11 7.45 -39.28
C ALA A 96 32.26 8.38 -38.06
N GLU A 97 33.30 8.07 -37.28
CA GLU A 97 33.67 8.49 -35.92
C GLU A 97 34.54 9.78 -35.85
N ALA A 98 35.03 10.05 -34.62
CA ALA A 98 36.23 10.81 -34.18
C ALA A 98 35.96 12.22 -33.60
N ASP A 99 36.15 12.45 -32.29
CA ASP A 99 37.39 12.65 -31.51
C ASP A 99 37.69 14.17 -31.35
N GLY A 100 38.11 14.61 -30.17
CA GLY A 100 38.51 16.01 -29.98
C GLY A 100 38.38 16.63 -28.57
N LYS A 101 39.23 16.17 -27.63
CA LYS A 101 40.17 17.00 -26.85
C LYS A 101 39.67 18.11 -25.87
N ARG A 102 40.10 17.97 -24.60
CA ARG A 102 40.19 19.01 -23.53
C ARG A 102 41.37 19.98 -23.74
N PRO A 103 41.31 21.18 -23.14
CA PRO A 103 42.42 21.72 -22.33
C PRO A 103 41.87 22.19 -20.95
N ASP A 104 42.47 21.96 -19.77
CA ASP A 104 43.81 22.16 -19.21
C ASP A 104 44.25 23.64 -19.11
N TRP A 105 44.35 24.12 -17.87
CA TRP A 105 45.08 25.30 -17.42
C TRP A 105 45.54 25.10 -15.98
N ALA A 106 46.79 24.64 -15.80
CA ALA A 106 47.70 25.05 -14.72
C ALA A 106 48.40 26.37 -15.17
N ASP A 107 49.08 27.22 -14.39
CA ASP A 107 49.69 27.18 -13.07
C ASP A 107 50.09 28.64 -12.69
N GLY A 108 50.41 28.92 -11.42
CA GLY A 108 51.53 29.81 -11.09
C GLY A 108 51.31 31.19 -10.44
N GLY A 109 51.37 31.23 -9.08
CA GLY A 109 52.22 32.11 -8.24
C GLY A 109 51.91 33.61 -8.06
N ALA A 110 52.27 34.34 -7.00
CA ALA A 110 52.82 34.09 -5.65
C ALA A 110 52.97 35.46 -4.91
N ALA A 111 53.11 35.42 -3.57
CA ALA A 111 53.62 36.44 -2.62
C ALA A 111 52.64 37.53 -2.13
N ALA A 112 52.62 37.98 -0.85
CA ALA A 112 53.29 37.60 0.41
C ALA A 112 52.62 38.37 1.58
N GLY A 113 52.76 37.89 2.83
CA GLY A 113 52.94 38.79 3.98
C GLY A 113 52.05 38.60 5.24
N HIS A 114 52.73 38.23 6.34
CA HIS A 114 52.44 38.53 7.77
C HIS A 114 51.47 37.63 8.57
N GLY A 115 52.03 36.85 9.51
CA GLY A 115 51.32 36.29 10.69
C GLY A 115 51.48 37.18 11.94
N PRO A 116 51.21 36.70 13.18
CA PRO A 116 50.75 35.37 13.59
C PRO A 116 49.54 35.34 14.57
N GLU A 117 48.99 34.12 14.74
CA GLU A 117 48.48 33.50 15.99
C GLU A 117 47.42 34.21 16.84
N LEU A 118 46.16 33.73 16.75
CA LEU A 118 45.29 33.54 17.92
C LEU A 118 44.45 32.28 17.77
N ALA A 119 44.26 31.63 18.91
CA ALA A 119 43.85 30.25 19.10
C ALA A 119 42.42 29.91 18.64
N GLN A 120 42.28 28.63 18.32
CA GLN A 120 41.03 27.91 18.06
C GLN A 120 40.03 28.07 19.20
N GLU A 121 38.88 28.64 18.92
CA GLU A 121 37.67 28.38 19.69
C GLU A 121 36.64 27.75 18.75
N PHE A 122 36.38 26.47 19.02
CA PHE A 122 35.42 25.62 18.36
C PHE A 122 34.04 26.27 18.40
N ALA A 123 33.65 26.90 17.29
CA ALA A 123 32.24 27.16 17.01
C ALA A 123 31.56 25.79 16.85
N THR A 124 31.02 25.28 17.96
CA THR A 124 30.04 24.21 17.90
C THR A 124 28.88 24.73 17.05
N ASP A 125 28.87 24.27 15.80
CA ASP A 125 27.71 24.23 14.95
C ASP A 125 26.63 23.49 15.74
N ARG A 126 25.83 24.24 16.50
CA ARG A 126 24.59 23.76 17.07
C ARG A 126 23.66 23.54 15.90
N GLN A 127 23.87 22.42 15.22
CA GLN A 127 22.92 21.84 14.30
C GLN A 127 21.63 21.68 15.10
N PHE A 128 20.70 22.59 14.86
CA PHE A 128 19.32 22.42 15.28
C PHE A 128 18.88 21.08 14.73
N THR A 129 18.80 20.08 15.61
CA THR A 129 18.20 18.81 15.26
C THR A 129 16.78 19.12 14.83
N ARG A 130 16.51 18.93 13.53
CA ARG A 130 15.18 18.99 12.94
C ARG A 130 14.24 18.24 13.89
N PRO A 131 13.16 18.87 14.40
CA PRO A 131 12.21 18.18 15.26
C PRO A 131 11.78 16.88 14.59
N LYS A 132 11.97 15.76 15.31
CA LYS A 132 11.45 14.45 14.90
C LYS A 132 9.99 14.63 14.49
N ASP A 133 9.64 13.99 13.38
CA ASP A 133 8.28 13.85 12.86
C ASP A 133 7.24 13.82 14.00
N PRO A 134 6.21 14.68 14.00
CA PRO A 134 5.21 14.68 15.05
C PRO A 134 4.53 13.32 15.08
N ARG A 135 4.90 12.49 16.07
CA ARG A 135 4.17 11.26 16.42
C ARG A 135 2.69 11.62 16.48
N HIS A 136 1.92 11.19 15.49
CA HIS A 136 0.48 11.41 15.47
C HIS A 136 -0.12 10.45 16.48
N VAL A 137 0.00 10.80 17.77
CA VAL A 137 -0.61 10.03 18.85
C VAL A 137 -2.11 10.15 18.66
N ARG A 138 -2.71 9.13 18.06
CA ARG A 138 -4.15 9.05 17.89
C ARG A 138 -4.76 8.98 19.29
N ALA A 139 -5.55 9.97 19.64
CA ALA A 139 -6.22 9.98 20.93
C ALA A 139 -7.13 8.75 21.02
N ILE A 140 -6.79 7.82 21.92
CA ILE A 140 -7.64 6.67 22.22
C ILE A 140 -8.87 7.20 22.95
N PRO A 141 -10.10 6.92 22.47
CA PRO A 141 -11.30 7.34 23.16
C PRO A 141 -11.33 6.80 24.60
N THR A 142 -11.72 7.62 25.56
CA THR A 142 -11.83 7.21 26.97
C THR A 142 -13.13 6.45 27.26
N ASN A 143 -14.20 6.71 26.48
CA ASN A 143 -15.48 6.03 26.59
C ASN A 143 -15.44 4.65 25.90
N ALA A 144 -15.90 3.60 26.61
CA ALA A 144 -16.02 2.24 26.09
C ALA A 144 -16.81 2.14 24.78
N GLN A 145 -17.95 2.83 24.66
CA GLN A 145 -18.77 2.82 23.44
C GLN A 145 -18.00 3.41 22.24
N ALA A 146 -17.30 4.52 22.46
CA ALA A 146 -16.49 5.15 21.42
C ALA A 146 -15.29 4.28 21.01
N LYS A 147 -14.75 3.46 21.92
CA LYS A 147 -13.73 2.45 21.59
C LYS A 147 -14.31 1.35 20.71
N VAL A 148 -15.49 0.84 21.05
CA VAL A 148 -16.20 -0.20 20.26
C VAL A 148 -16.47 0.30 18.84
N GLU A 149 -17.05 1.48 18.69
CA GLU A 149 -17.31 2.10 17.38
C GLU A 149 -16.02 2.27 16.57
N ARG A 150 -14.97 2.81 17.21
CA ARG A 150 -13.68 3.00 16.55
C ARG A 150 -13.03 1.67 16.15
N ALA A 151 -13.14 0.64 16.97
CA ALA A 151 -12.59 -0.67 16.68
C ALA A 151 -13.31 -1.34 15.49
N VAL A 152 -14.64 -1.20 15.41
CA VAL A 152 -15.41 -1.66 14.26
C VAL A 152 -14.99 -0.94 12.98
N ASP A 153 -14.77 0.38 13.02
CA ASP A 153 -14.26 1.11 11.85
C ASP A 153 -12.89 0.59 11.40
N VAL A 154 -11.97 0.36 12.35
CA VAL A 154 -10.63 -0.17 12.08
C VAL A 154 -10.70 -1.58 11.50
N PHE A 155 -11.53 -2.45 12.09
CA PHE A 155 -11.74 -3.81 11.61
C PHE A 155 -12.33 -3.83 10.20
N ASN A 156 -13.33 -2.99 9.93
CA ASN A 156 -13.98 -2.88 8.64
C ASN A 156 -13.08 -2.36 7.52
N GLY A 157 -12.04 -1.60 7.87
CA GLY A 157 -10.99 -1.19 6.92
C GLY A 157 -9.89 -2.25 6.71
N SER A 158 -9.93 -3.37 7.42
CA SER A 158 -8.91 -4.43 7.34
C SER A 158 -9.27 -5.51 6.29
N GLU A 159 -8.27 -6.27 5.88
CA GLU A 159 -8.43 -7.42 4.98
C GLU A 159 -9.28 -8.56 5.58
N HIS A 160 -9.50 -8.57 6.90
CA HIS A 160 -10.26 -9.63 7.56
C HIS A 160 -11.75 -9.63 7.18
N THR A 161 -12.30 -8.51 6.73
CA THR A 161 -13.67 -8.44 6.19
C THR A 161 -13.85 -9.40 5.01
N ARG A 162 -12.88 -9.50 4.10
CA ARG A 162 -12.92 -10.44 2.98
C ARG A 162 -12.91 -11.90 3.46
N THR A 163 -12.17 -12.21 4.52
CA THR A 163 -12.18 -13.55 5.13
C THR A 163 -13.55 -13.87 5.71
N VAL A 164 -14.12 -12.95 6.51
CA VAL A 164 -15.46 -13.11 7.09
C VAL A 164 -16.51 -13.31 6.00
N ALA A 165 -16.53 -12.42 4.98
CA ALA A 165 -17.42 -12.55 3.83
C ALA A 165 -17.25 -13.88 3.09
N GLY A 166 -16.01 -14.37 3.01
CA GLY A 166 -15.67 -15.66 2.43
C GLY A 166 -16.38 -16.81 3.11
N ILE A 167 -16.29 -16.85 4.43
CA ILE A 167 -16.84 -17.90 5.28
C ILE A 167 -18.37 -17.79 5.35
N SER A 168 -18.91 -16.56 5.41
CA SER A 168 -20.36 -16.31 5.43
C SER A 168 -21.09 -16.87 4.22
N ARG A 169 -20.45 -16.98 3.05
CA ARG A 169 -21.06 -17.60 1.87
C ARG A 169 -21.40 -19.08 2.06
N SER A 170 -20.63 -19.79 2.87
CA SER A 170 -20.83 -21.21 3.15
C SER A 170 -21.57 -21.49 4.45
N LEU A 171 -21.37 -20.65 5.48
CA LEU A 171 -21.88 -20.88 6.83
C LEU A 171 -23.01 -19.92 7.24
N GLY A 172 -23.39 -18.98 6.38
CA GLY A 172 -24.43 -18.00 6.67
C GLY A 172 -23.94 -16.79 7.49
N GLU A 173 -24.89 -16.10 8.12
CA GLU A 173 -24.61 -14.90 8.90
C GLU A 173 -23.92 -15.27 10.23
N PRO A 174 -22.77 -14.66 10.57
CA PRO A 174 -22.10 -14.93 11.83
C PRO A 174 -22.71 -14.14 12.98
N TRP A 175 -22.56 -14.70 14.17
CA TRP A 175 -22.67 -13.95 15.41
C TRP A 175 -21.39 -13.17 15.67
N VAL A 176 -21.52 -11.93 16.17
CA VAL A 176 -20.36 -11.08 16.47
C VAL A 176 -20.46 -10.51 17.89
N ASN A 177 -19.35 -10.59 18.61
CA ASN A 177 -19.13 -9.87 19.86
C ASN A 177 -18.00 -8.85 19.66
N VAL A 178 -18.20 -7.64 20.18
CA VAL A 178 -17.18 -6.59 20.24
C VAL A 178 -17.10 -6.08 21.67
N THR A 179 -15.96 -6.29 22.32
CA THR A 179 -15.79 -5.99 23.76
C THR A 179 -14.45 -5.30 24.02
N PRO A 180 -14.42 -4.10 24.63
CA PRO A 180 -13.16 -3.47 25.05
C PRO A 180 -12.42 -4.32 26.07
N SER A 181 -11.09 -4.37 25.97
CA SER A 181 -10.27 -5.05 26.97
C SER A 181 -10.31 -4.32 28.31
N GLY A 182 -10.46 -5.08 29.40
CA GLY A 182 -10.33 -4.58 30.77
C GLY A 182 -8.87 -4.43 31.21
N GLU A 183 -7.94 -5.08 30.54
CA GLU A 183 -6.51 -5.10 30.87
C GLU A 183 -5.74 -4.00 30.13
N VAL A 184 -5.98 -3.87 28.81
CA VAL A 184 -5.26 -2.93 27.95
C VAL A 184 -6.24 -1.87 27.41
N PRO A 185 -6.11 -0.59 27.80
CA PRO A 185 -7.10 0.43 27.46
C PRO A 185 -7.24 0.74 25.96
N SER A 186 -6.23 0.43 25.14
CA SER A 186 -6.28 0.65 23.68
C SER A 186 -6.85 -0.54 22.91
N GLU A 187 -7.02 -1.70 23.56
CA GLU A 187 -7.41 -2.93 22.87
C GLU A 187 -8.91 -3.19 22.94
N VAL A 188 -9.43 -3.70 21.84
CA VAL A 188 -10.81 -4.19 21.72
C VAL A 188 -10.78 -5.56 21.07
N ALA A 189 -11.46 -6.52 21.69
CA ALA A 189 -11.66 -7.86 21.13
C ALA A 189 -12.86 -7.84 20.17
N ILE A 190 -12.71 -8.50 19.02
CA ILE A 190 -13.79 -8.78 18.08
C ILE A 190 -13.81 -10.28 17.84
N VAL A 191 -14.90 -10.92 18.20
CA VAL A 191 -15.14 -12.35 17.97
C VAL A 191 -16.19 -12.50 16.89
N VAL A 192 -15.88 -13.25 15.84
CA VAL A 192 -16.80 -13.59 14.74
C VAL A 192 -17.00 -15.10 14.74
N ALA A 193 -18.24 -15.55 14.86
CA ALA A 193 -18.55 -16.94 15.13
C ALA A 193 -19.72 -17.46 14.28
N TRP A 194 -19.62 -18.73 13.91
CA TRP A 194 -20.65 -19.55 13.30
C TRP A 194 -20.83 -20.81 14.15
N GLU A 195 -21.84 -21.63 13.85
CA GLU A 195 -22.06 -22.91 14.55
C GLU A 195 -20.83 -23.85 14.54
N LEU A 196 -19.97 -23.78 13.52
CA LEU A 196 -18.86 -24.72 13.28
C LEU A 196 -17.47 -24.07 13.27
N SER A 197 -17.38 -22.76 13.49
CA SER A 197 -16.09 -22.06 13.48
C SER A 197 -16.18 -20.71 14.17
N TRP A 198 -15.10 -20.31 14.85
CA TRP A 198 -14.98 -18.96 15.41
C TRP A 198 -13.60 -18.38 15.19
N TYR A 199 -13.52 -17.06 15.17
CA TYR A 199 -12.30 -16.27 14.99
C TYR A 199 -12.28 -15.14 16.00
N HIS A 200 -11.16 -15.01 16.71
CA HIS A 200 -10.94 -13.96 17.70
C HIS A 200 -9.85 -13.01 17.21
N TYR A 201 -10.25 -11.78 16.94
CA TYR A 201 -9.39 -10.69 16.54
C TYR A 201 -9.18 -9.73 17.70
N ARG A 202 -7.98 -9.18 17.76
CA ARG A 202 -7.64 -8.04 18.63
C ARG A 202 -7.42 -6.82 17.78
N VAL A 203 -8.05 -5.72 18.16
CA VAL A 203 -7.88 -4.40 17.55
C VAL A 203 -7.18 -3.49 18.54
N ASP A 204 -5.96 -3.06 18.23
CA ASP A 204 -5.22 -2.06 19.01
C ASP A 204 -5.44 -0.67 18.41
N LEU A 205 -6.19 0.18 19.12
CA LEU A 205 -6.52 1.54 18.71
C LEU A 205 -5.31 2.50 18.78
N GLY A 206 -4.25 2.11 19.49
CA GLY A 206 -3.01 2.87 19.61
C GLY A 206 -1.96 2.51 18.55
N ALA A 207 -2.16 1.42 17.81
CA ALA A 207 -1.22 0.96 16.81
C ALA A 207 -1.30 1.82 15.53
N GLU A 208 -0.13 2.18 14.99
CA GLU A 208 0.01 2.95 13.75
C GLU A 208 -0.09 2.05 12.51
N HIS A 209 0.45 0.83 12.59
CA HIS A 209 0.47 -0.14 11.51
C HIS A 209 -0.17 -1.46 11.97
N ASP A 210 -0.85 -2.13 11.04
CA ASP A 210 -1.53 -3.42 11.23
C ASP A 210 -2.31 -3.52 12.57
N PRO A 211 -3.26 -2.60 12.83
CA PRO A 211 -3.93 -2.50 14.12
C PRO A 211 -4.87 -3.67 14.43
N VAL A 212 -5.07 -4.60 13.49
CA VAL A 212 -5.93 -5.78 13.66
C VAL A 212 -5.09 -7.03 13.56
N THR A 213 -5.15 -7.88 14.58
CA THR A 213 -4.42 -9.16 14.63
C THR A 213 -5.41 -10.29 14.91
N LEU A 214 -5.32 -11.39 14.16
CA LEU A 214 -6.00 -12.64 14.52
C LEU A 214 -5.23 -13.31 15.67
N VAL A 215 -5.86 -13.44 16.84
CA VAL A 215 -5.24 -13.98 18.05
C VAL A 215 -5.53 -15.47 18.19
N ALA A 216 -6.75 -15.91 17.89
CA ALA A 216 -7.15 -17.29 17.99
C ALA A 216 -8.28 -17.63 17.01
N LYS A 217 -8.47 -18.93 16.76
CA LYS A 217 -9.60 -19.49 16.00
C LYS A 217 -9.87 -20.90 16.48
N GLY A 218 -11.09 -21.38 16.29
CA GLY A 218 -11.48 -22.74 16.67
C GLY A 218 -12.74 -23.19 15.96
N HIS A 219 -13.29 -24.31 16.43
CA HIS A 219 -14.36 -25.04 15.74
C HIS A 219 -15.59 -25.31 16.60
N GLU A 220 -15.50 -25.10 17.92
CA GLU A 220 -16.59 -25.29 18.87
C GLU A 220 -16.85 -23.98 19.62
N LEU A 221 -18.11 -23.56 19.75
CA LEU A 221 -18.45 -22.31 20.44
C LEU A 221 -18.16 -22.37 21.95
N GLU A 222 -18.10 -23.57 22.52
CA GLU A 222 -17.78 -23.85 23.92
C GLU A 222 -16.32 -23.54 24.25
N GLU A 223 -15.43 -23.49 23.25
CA GLU A 223 -14.04 -23.04 23.40
C GLU A 223 -13.95 -21.53 23.69
N LEU A 224 -15.00 -20.77 23.37
CA LEU A 224 -15.07 -19.34 23.67
C LEU A 224 -15.47 -19.11 25.14
N ASP A 225 -14.76 -18.16 25.74
CA ASP A 225 -15.15 -17.60 27.03
C ASP A 225 -16.60 -17.08 27.01
N ALA A 226 -17.24 -17.05 28.17
CA ALA A 226 -18.64 -16.63 28.28
C ALA A 226 -18.88 -15.20 27.76
N TRP A 227 -17.96 -14.27 28.03
CA TRP A 227 -18.05 -12.87 27.57
C TRP A 227 -18.00 -12.77 26.04
N ALA A 228 -17.24 -13.64 25.38
CA ALA A 228 -17.08 -13.66 23.93
C ALA A 228 -18.34 -14.14 23.20
N ARG A 229 -19.29 -14.73 23.93
CA ARG A 229 -20.59 -15.20 23.42
C ARG A 229 -21.74 -14.22 23.71
N GLU A 230 -21.44 -13.03 24.21
CA GLU A 230 -22.42 -11.94 24.36
C GLU A 230 -22.59 -11.21 23.02
N TRP A 231 -23.38 -11.79 22.11
CA TRP A 231 -23.54 -11.27 20.75
C TRP A 231 -24.17 -9.87 20.75
N ASN A 232 -23.37 -8.85 20.42
CA ASN A 232 -23.73 -7.44 20.47
C ASN A 232 -23.54 -6.70 19.13
N ALA A 233 -23.11 -7.44 18.10
CA ALA A 233 -22.88 -6.98 16.75
C ALA A 233 -23.30 -8.08 15.74
N ALA A 234 -23.33 -7.73 14.47
CA ALA A 234 -23.52 -8.66 13.35
C ALA A 234 -22.50 -8.37 12.25
N ALA A 235 -22.24 -9.34 11.36
CA ALA A 235 -21.56 -9.05 10.10
C ALA A 235 -22.54 -9.12 8.94
N VAL A 236 -22.55 -8.10 8.09
CA VAL A 236 -23.31 -8.08 6.85
C VAL A 236 -22.63 -8.94 5.77
N HIS A 237 -23.33 -9.19 4.66
CA HIS A 237 -22.90 -10.09 3.57
C HIS A 237 -21.50 -9.84 2.96
N ASP A 238 -20.95 -8.62 3.08
CA ASP A 238 -19.63 -8.23 2.57
C ASP A 238 -18.55 -8.39 3.66
N GLY A 239 -18.90 -8.98 4.80
CA GLY A 239 -18.03 -9.25 5.93
C GLY A 239 -17.76 -8.05 6.84
N ARG A 240 -18.43 -6.91 6.62
CA ARG A 240 -18.34 -5.76 7.50
C ARG A 240 -19.15 -5.98 8.77
N VAL A 241 -18.57 -5.61 9.90
CA VAL A 241 -19.22 -5.64 11.22
C VAL A 241 -20.05 -4.37 11.40
N VAL A 242 -21.27 -4.55 11.91
CA VAL A 242 -22.19 -3.49 12.32
C VAL A 242 -22.62 -3.71 13.76
N LEU A 243 -22.67 -2.63 14.54
CA LEU A 243 -23.09 -2.70 15.94
C LEU A 243 -24.60 -2.89 16.05
N GLY A 244 -25.02 -3.66 17.05
CA GLY A 244 -26.42 -4.05 17.27
C GLY A 244 -26.58 -5.56 17.25
N VAL A 245 -27.59 -6.05 17.97
CA VAL A 245 -27.91 -7.48 18.01
C VAL A 245 -28.39 -7.94 16.62
N GLY A 246 -27.56 -8.69 15.90
CA GLY A 246 -28.03 -9.55 14.83
C GLY A 246 -28.95 -10.60 15.44
N SER A 247 -30.20 -10.65 15.02
CA SER A 247 -31.10 -11.70 15.49
C SER A 247 -30.62 -13.05 14.93
N PRO A 248 -30.47 -14.10 15.76
CA PRO A 248 -30.41 -15.45 15.25
C PRO A 248 -31.77 -15.75 14.59
N GLY A 249 -31.76 -15.98 13.28
CA GLY A 249 -32.91 -16.54 12.57
C GLY A 249 -33.17 -17.99 12.95
#